data_AF-A0A7V8X854-F1
#
_entry.id   AF-A0A7V8X854-F1
#
_cell.length_a   1.000
_cell.length_b   1.000
_cell.length_c   1.000
_cell.angle_alpha   90.00
_cell.angle_beta   90.00
_cell.angle_gamma   90.00
#
_symmetry.space_group_name_H-M   'P 1'
#
loop_
_entity.id
_entity.type
_entity.pdbx_description
1 polymer ?
#
loop_
_entity_poly.entity_id
_entity_poly.type
_entity_poly.pdbx_seq_one_letter_code
_entity_poly.pdbx_strand_id
1 'polypeptide(L)'
;MKLQVLAVSDEVDDRIYNSSITHRMGDVEMVLGCGDVPATYLEFLADALRRPVYYVLGNHAEELTRAGERGTPRHPRGCIDLGGRVERDVKSGLILAGLPGSIRYSEHDPVQYTEWQMTWMMLKMTPRLLWNRFRHGRALDLLVTHSPPRHVNDREDVAHRGFKSMRRFLKWARPTYQVHGHIHLYDRSKPNTMQFLDTEVINIYPYHRLELTFDGPVWAHDDVPDPTLSDIATGSPTSREAERAP
;
A
#
# COMPACT_ATOMS: atom_id res chain seq x y z
N MET A 1 -5.51 14.21 -9.32
CA MET A 1 -5.78 13.94 -7.89
C MET A 1 -4.45 13.84 -7.15
N LYS A 2 -4.31 14.41 -5.96
CA LYS A 2 -3.11 14.31 -5.12
C LYS A 2 -3.45 13.52 -3.86
N LEU A 3 -2.61 12.56 -3.47
CA LEU A 3 -2.76 11.79 -2.23
C LEU A 3 -1.53 11.90 -1.35
N GLN A 4 -1.74 12.10 -0.06
CA GLN A 4 -0.69 11.91 0.94
C GLN A 4 -0.64 10.44 1.35
N VAL A 5 0.51 9.80 1.17
CA VAL A 5 0.72 8.37 1.39
C VAL A 5 1.87 8.15 2.34
N LEU A 6 1.70 7.27 3.32
CA LEU A 6 2.80 6.77 4.14
C LEU A 6 3.25 5.42 3.60
N ALA A 7 4.49 5.31 3.12
CA ALA A 7 5.08 4.06 2.69
C ALA A 7 6.14 3.60 3.71
N VAL A 8 6.15 2.32 4.06
CA VAL A 8 7.08 1.70 5.01
C VAL A 8 7.67 0.41 4.43
N SER A 9 8.90 0.07 4.79
CA SER A 9 9.58 -1.14 4.32
C SER A 9 10.80 -1.50 5.19
N ASP A 10 11.11 -2.80 5.27
CA ASP A 10 12.32 -3.44 5.80
C ASP A 10 12.67 -3.21 7.28
N GLU A 11 12.45 -2.01 7.82
CA GLU A 11 12.75 -1.66 9.20
C GLU A 11 11.61 -0.89 9.86
N VAL A 12 11.37 -1.22 11.13
CA VAL A 12 10.49 -0.44 12.00
C VAL A 12 11.24 0.80 12.44
N ASP A 13 10.63 1.96 12.22
CA ASP A 13 11.21 3.23 12.64
C ASP A 13 10.42 3.80 13.83
N ASP A 14 11.09 3.94 14.98
CA ASP A 14 10.48 4.43 16.22
C ASP A 14 9.86 5.81 16.07
N ARG A 15 10.27 6.61 15.08
CA ARG A 15 9.68 7.92 14.80
C ARG A 15 8.26 7.80 14.27
N ILE A 16 7.86 6.68 13.69
CA ILE A 16 6.49 6.43 13.24
C ILE A 16 5.81 5.34 14.06
N TYR A 17 6.55 4.43 14.69
CA TYR A 17 5.99 3.42 15.60
C TYR A 17 5.74 3.97 17.01
N ASN A 18 4.92 5.02 17.12
CA ASN A 18 4.53 5.62 18.41
C ASN A 18 3.19 6.36 18.29
N SER A 19 2.53 6.59 19.42
CA SER A 19 1.19 7.21 19.49
C SER A 19 1.11 8.62 18.93
N SER A 20 2.24 9.33 18.77
CA SER A 20 2.25 10.69 18.22
C SER A 20 2.19 10.73 16.69
N ILE A 21 2.19 9.56 16.02
CA ILE A 21 2.08 9.47 14.56
C ILE A 21 0.81 10.16 14.05
N THR A 22 -0.30 10.09 14.78
CA THR A 22 -1.58 10.71 14.40
C THR A 22 -1.48 12.22 14.24
N HIS A 23 -0.68 12.89 15.08
CA HIS A 23 -0.44 14.33 14.98
C HIS A 23 0.47 14.71 13.81
N ARG A 24 1.36 13.81 13.37
CA ARG A 24 2.36 14.09 12.32
C ARG A 24 1.95 13.61 10.94
N MET A 25 1.09 12.59 10.88
CA MET A 25 0.72 11.87 9.65
C MET A 25 -0.80 11.67 9.56
N GLY A 26 -1.61 12.38 10.34
CA GLY A 26 -3.07 12.22 10.34
C GLY A 26 -3.75 12.63 9.02
N ASP A 27 -3.04 13.40 8.19
CA ASP A 27 -3.49 13.82 6.87
C ASP A 27 -3.18 12.78 5.77
N VAL A 28 -2.40 11.75 6.08
CA VAL A 28 -2.19 10.60 5.18
C VAL A 28 -3.53 9.93 4.91
N GLU A 29 -3.75 9.53 3.67
CA GLU A 29 -4.98 8.93 3.20
C GLU A 29 -4.91 7.40 3.09
N MET A 30 -3.71 6.87 2.89
CA MET A 30 -3.43 5.42 2.84
C MET A 30 -1.99 5.10 3.25
N VAL A 31 -1.78 3.86 3.68
CA VAL A 31 -0.47 3.33 4.04
C VAL A 31 -0.09 2.19 3.08
N LEU A 32 1.18 2.15 2.68
CA LEU A 32 1.76 1.11 1.83
C LEU A 32 2.89 0.37 2.57
N GLY A 33 2.73 -0.93 2.80
CA GLY A 33 3.79 -1.82 3.29
C GLY A 33 4.51 -2.50 2.13
N CYS A 34 5.77 -2.14 1.90
CA CYS A 34 6.57 -2.64 0.77
C CYS A 34 7.42 -3.87 1.14
N GLY A 35 6.99 -4.64 2.14
CA GLY A 35 7.61 -5.89 2.58
C GLY A 35 8.62 -5.74 3.72
N ASP A 36 8.96 -6.89 4.30
CA ASP A 36 9.94 -7.08 5.38
C ASP A 36 9.67 -6.20 6.62
N VAL A 37 8.38 -6.02 6.95
CA VAL A 37 7.94 -5.30 8.15
C VAL A 37 7.05 -6.18 9.03
N PRO A 38 7.13 -6.10 10.37
CA PRO A 38 6.28 -6.92 11.24
C PRO A 38 4.78 -6.67 11.02
N ALA A 39 3.97 -7.73 11.05
CA ALA A 39 2.50 -7.61 10.97
C ALA A 39 1.93 -6.65 12.04
N THR A 40 2.46 -6.69 13.26
CA THR A 40 2.06 -5.80 14.37
C THR A 40 2.32 -4.33 14.07
N TYR A 41 3.32 -4.03 13.24
CA TYR A 41 3.63 -2.67 12.84
C TYR A 41 2.60 -2.14 11.84
N LEU A 42 2.22 -2.95 10.85
CA LEU A 42 1.14 -2.60 9.92
C LEU A 42 -0.22 -2.48 10.61
N GLU A 43 -0.52 -3.38 11.55
CA GLU A 43 -1.72 -3.31 12.41
C GLU A 43 -1.74 -2.01 13.23
N PHE A 44 -0.63 -1.66 13.86
CA PHE A 44 -0.51 -0.39 14.58
C PHE A 44 -0.78 0.82 13.67
N LEU A 45 -0.22 0.84 12.46
CA LEU A 45 -0.45 1.94 11.51
C LEU A 45 -1.92 2.00 11.07
N ALA A 46 -2.54 0.85 10.85
CA ALA A 46 -3.97 0.76 10.53
C ALA A 46 -4.83 1.34 11.66
N ASP A 47 -4.57 0.94 12.90
CA ASP A 47 -5.33 1.37 14.07
C ASP A 47 -5.09 2.85 14.41
N ALA A 48 -3.83 3.29 14.40
CA ALA A 48 -3.47 4.65 14.78
C ALA A 48 -3.97 5.67 13.75
N LEU A 49 -3.75 5.42 12.46
CA LEU A 49 -4.12 6.36 11.40
C LEU A 49 -5.57 6.21 10.93
N ARG A 50 -6.22 5.06 11.21
CA ARG A 50 -7.58 4.73 10.74
C ARG A 50 -7.69 4.88 9.22
N ARG A 51 -6.67 4.43 8.50
CA ARG A 51 -6.56 4.48 7.03
C ARG A 51 -6.37 3.07 6.46
N PRO A 52 -6.77 2.82 5.20
CA PRO A 52 -6.48 1.55 4.56
C PRO A 52 -4.96 1.34 4.48
N VAL A 53 -4.54 0.13 4.88
CA VAL A 53 -3.16 -0.31 4.79
C VAL A 53 -3.08 -1.40 3.75
N TYR A 54 -2.39 -1.14 2.66
CA TYR A 54 -2.10 -2.11 1.61
C TYR A 54 -0.68 -2.62 1.78
N TYR A 55 -0.46 -3.92 1.63
CA TYR A 55 0.89 -4.46 1.82
C TYR A 55 1.20 -5.61 0.88
N VAL A 56 2.49 -5.85 0.69
CA VAL A 56 3.04 -7.08 0.12
C VAL A 56 4.03 -7.66 1.12
N LEU A 57 4.23 -8.98 1.07
CA LEU A 57 5.26 -9.65 1.85
C LEU A 57 6.64 -9.38 1.26
N GLY A 58 7.64 -9.26 2.12
CA GLY A 58 9.05 -9.24 1.74
C GLY A 58 9.64 -10.64 1.60
N ASN A 59 10.96 -10.74 1.43
CA ASN A 59 11.60 -12.04 1.22
C ASN A 59 12.07 -12.74 2.49
N HIS A 60 12.19 -12.03 3.61
CA HIS A 60 12.65 -12.65 4.83
C HIS A 60 11.54 -13.52 5.43
N ALA A 61 11.79 -14.82 5.50
CA ALA A 61 10.88 -15.80 6.11
C ALA A 61 10.51 -15.42 7.56
N GLU A 62 11.38 -14.67 8.25
CA GLU A 62 11.13 -14.09 9.57
C GLU A 62 9.89 -13.18 9.63
N GLU A 63 9.48 -12.56 8.53
CA GLU A 63 8.22 -11.80 8.49
C GLU A 63 7.00 -12.72 8.66
N LEU A 64 7.08 -13.95 8.14
CA LEU A 64 6.08 -14.99 8.31
C LEU A 64 6.22 -15.70 9.67
N THR A 65 7.45 -15.85 10.18
CA THR A 65 7.74 -16.57 11.44
C THR A 65 7.90 -15.69 12.66
N ARG A 66 7.74 -14.35 12.57
CA ARG A 66 7.51 -13.43 13.70
C ARG A 66 6.13 -13.69 14.33
N ALA A 67 6.05 -14.87 14.93
CA ALA A 67 5.08 -15.43 15.87
C ALA A 67 3.61 -15.00 15.69
N GLY A 68 2.92 -15.65 14.75
CA GLY A 68 1.64 -16.25 15.11
C GLY A 68 1.86 -17.50 15.99
N GLU A 69 0.81 -17.96 16.67
CA GLU A 69 0.89 -19.22 17.43
C GLU A 69 1.36 -20.37 16.49
N ARG A 70 2.38 -21.13 16.92
CA ARG A 70 2.81 -22.40 16.29
C ARG A 70 3.43 -22.33 14.88
N GLY A 71 4.11 -21.24 14.52
CA GLY A 71 4.95 -21.20 13.31
C GLY A 71 4.17 -20.98 12.01
N THR A 72 2.93 -20.51 12.09
CA THR A 72 2.16 -20.06 10.92
C THR A 72 2.43 -18.58 10.62
N PRO A 73 2.52 -18.21 9.31
CA PRO A 73 2.45 -16.82 8.86
C PRO A 73 1.34 -16.02 9.56
N ARG A 74 1.71 -14.98 10.31
CA ARG A 74 0.72 -14.02 10.83
C ARG A 74 0.45 -12.96 9.78
N HIS A 75 -0.71 -13.04 9.16
CA HIS A 75 -1.20 -11.94 8.34
C HIS A 75 -1.69 -10.79 9.25
N PRO A 76 -1.29 -9.53 8.98
CA PRO A 76 -1.78 -8.39 9.74
C PRO A 76 -3.31 -8.27 9.62
N ARG A 77 -3.98 -8.13 10.77
CA ARG A 77 -5.43 -7.93 10.80
C ARG A 77 -5.78 -6.49 10.36
N GLY A 78 -6.87 -6.33 9.62
CA GLY A 78 -7.32 -5.02 9.16
C GLY A 78 -6.50 -4.42 8.01
N CYS A 79 -5.49 -5.14 7.50
CA CYS A 79 -4.71 -4.74 6.34
C CYS A 79 -5.11 -5.55 5.09
N ILE A 80 -4.79 -5.03 3.91
CA ILE A 80 -5.16 -5.57 2.60
C ILE A 80 -3.91 -6.12 1.93
N ASP A 81 -3.83 -7.45 1.85
CA ASP A 81 -2.75 -8.15 1.13
C ASP A 81 -2.92 -7.96 -0.38
N LEU A 82 -1.93 -7.33 -1.01
CA LEU A 82 -1.88 -7.13 -2.46
C LEU A 82 -1.09 -8.23 -3.19
N GLY A 83 -0.46 -9.18 -2.48
CA GLY A 83 0.44 -10.18 -3.05
C GLY A 83 -0.20 -11.01 -4.17
N GLY A 84 0.15 -10.73 -5.42
CA GLY A 84 -0.42 -11.39 -6.60
C GLY A 84 -1.89 -11.02 -6.87
N ARG A 85 -2.36 -9.90 -6.32
CA ARG A 85 -3.74 -9.42 -6.41
C ARG A 85 -3.80 -8.02 -6.99
N VAL A 86 -5.01 -7.66 -7.43
CA VAL A 86 -5.34 -6.33 -7.94
C VAL A 86 -6.53 -5.84 -7.15
N GLU A 87 -6.41 -4.72 -6.45
CA GLU A 87 -7.48 -4.16 -5.66
C GLU A 87 -7.81 -2.75 -6.11
N ARG A 88 -9.07 -2.35 -5.97
CA ARG A 88 -9.47 -0.98 -6.21
C ARG A 88 -9.80 -0.36 -4.86
N ASP A 89 -9.09 0.69 -4.49
CA ASP A 89 -9.41 1.43 -3.29
C ASP A 89 -10.79 2.09 -3.46
N VAL A 90 -11.65 1.87 -2.47
CA VAL A 90 -13.05 2.34 -2.52
C VAL A 90 -13.11 3.86 -2.38
N LYS A 91 -12.21 4.45 -1.59
CA LYS A 91 -12.23 5.89 -1.28
C LYS A 91 -11.63 6.72 -2.42
N SER A 92 -10.41 6.41 -2.84
CA SER A 92 -9.71 7.16 -3.90
C SER A 92 -10.07 6.68 -5.32
N GLY A 93 -10.62 5.47 -5.45
CA GLY A 93 -10.88 4.85 -6.74
C GLY A 93 -9.63 4.40 -7.49
N LEU A 94 -8.44 4.48 -6.86
CA LEU A 94 -7.18 4.00 -7.42
C LEU A 94 -7.20 2.49 -7.58
N ILE A 95 -6.58 2.00 -8.65
CA ILE A 95 -6.36 0.58 -8.89
C ILE A 95 -4.93 0.26 -8.46
N LEU A 96 -4.80 -0.57 -7.44
CA LEU A 96 -3.55 -1.04 -6.85
C LEU A 96 -3.29 -2.50 -7.23
N ALA A 97 -2.03 -2.87 -7.27
CA ALA A 97 -1.60 -4.26 -7.43
C ALA A 97 -0.33 -4.52 -6.63
N GLY A 98 -0.11 -5.78 -6.25
CA GLY A 98 1.04 -6.17 -5.43
C GLY A 98 1.85 -7.32 -5.99
N LEU A 99 3.18 -7.23 -5.91
CA LEU A 99 4.09 -8.34 -6.17
C LEU A 99 5.01 -8.55 -4.96
N PRO A 100 4.84 -9.67 -4.22
CA PRO A 100 5.61 -9.92 -3.00
C PRO A 100 6.99 -10.51 -3.30
N GLY A 101 7.84 -10.49 -2.30
CA GLY A 101 9.10 -11.23 -2.25
C GLY A 101 10.19 -10.68 -3.16
N SER A 102 11.20 -11.54 -3.34
CA SER A 102 12.38 -11.22 -4.13
C SER A 102 12.80 -12.34 -5.06
N ILE A 103 13.84 -12.06 -5.86
CA ILE A 103 14.41 -13.05 -6.75
C ILE A 103 14.97 -14.21 -5.93
N ARG A 104 14.82 -15.43 -6.42
CA ARG A 104 15.38 -16.58 -5.72
C ARG A 104 16.91 -16.54 -5.68
N TYR A 105 17.44 -16.50 -4.46
CA TYR A 105 18.86 -16.64 -4.14
C TYR A 105 19.13 -17.68 -3.05
N SER A 106 18.09 -18.17 -2.37
CA SER A 106 18.09 -19.20 -1.34
C SER A 106 17.04 -20.28 -1.65
N GLU A 107 17.28 -21.51 -1.19
CA GLU A 107 16.35 -22.63 -1.38
C GLU A 107 15.30 -22.74 -0.27
N HIS A 108 15.51 -22.07 0.87
CA HIS A 108 14.73 -22.29 2.09
C HIS A 108 13.70 -21.19 2.38
N ASP A 109 13.79 -20.05 1.68
CA ASP A 109 12.90 -18.91 1.93
C ASP A 109 11.60 -19.03 1.10
N PRO A 110 10.42 -18.97 1.74
CA PRO A 110 9.15 -19.26 1.09
C PRO A 110 8.66 -18.14 0.15
N VAL A 111 9.17 -16.91 0.31
CA VAL A 111 8.75 -15.73 -0.47
C VAL A 111 9.85 -15.31 -1.47
N GLN A 112 10.43 -16.31 -2.14
CA GLN A 112 11.43 -16.13 -3.18
C GLN A 112 11.01 -16.78 -4.49
N TYR A 113 11.04 -15.99 -5.57
CA TYR A 113 10.47 -16.34 -6.85
C TYR A 113 11.51 -16.40 -7.97
N THR A 114 11.33 -17.36 -8.87
CA THR A 114 12.00 -17.31 -10.16
C THR A 114 11.32 -16.29 -11.08
N GLU A 115 12.01 -15.86 -12.13
CA GLU A 115 11.42 -15.02 -13.19
C GLU A 115 10.14 -15.62 -13.77
N TRP A 116 10.08 -16.96 -13.89
CA TRP A 116 8.89 -17.65 -14.39
C TRP A 116 7.73 -17.57 -13.41
N GLN A 117 7.96 -17.81 -12.12
CA GLN A 117 6.92 -17.71 -11.10
C GLN A 117 6.38 -16.29 -10.99
N MET A 118 7.27 -15.29 -10.99
CA MET A 118 6.89 -13.88 -10.98
C MET A 118 6.07 -13.52 -12.24
N THR A 119 6.53 -13.96 -13.42
CA THR A 119 5.78 -13.78 -14.68
C THR A 119 4.39 -14.40 -14.58
N TRP A 120 4.28 -15.61 -14.06
CA TRP A 120 3.01 -16.33 -13.97
C TRP A 120 2.04 -15.67 -12.98
N MET A 121 2.54 -15.10 -11.89
CA MET A 121 1.76 -14.28 -10.96
C MET A 121 1.17 -13.06 -11.67
N MET A 122 1.98 -12.33 -12.43
CA MET A 122 1.51 -11.18 -13.22
C MET A 122 0.49 -11.59 -14.29
N LEU A 123 0.69 -12.74 -14.96
CA LEU A 123 -0.26 -13.28 -15.94
C LEU A 123 -1.62 -13.61 -15.32
N LYS A 124 -1.65 -14.10 -14.07
CA LYS A 124 -2.90 -14.32 -13.34
C LYS A 124 -3.65 -13.03 -13.00
N MET A 125 -2.93 -11.93 -12.83
CA MET A 125 -3.51 -10.61 -12.57
C MET A 125 -4.04 -9.96 -13.86
N THR A 126 -3.50 -10.34 -15.03
CA THR A 126 -3.83 -9.76 -16.34
C THR A 126 -5.33 -9.69 -16.65
N PRO A 127 -6.17 -10.72 -16.43
CA PRO A 127 -7.60 -10.63 -16.74
C PRO A 127 -8.30 -9.50 -16.00
N ARG A 128 -8.00 -9.32 -14.70
CA ARG A 128 -8.57 -8.24 -13.88
C ARG A 128 -8.06 -6.86 -14.30
N LEU A 129 -6.78 -6.77 -14.67
CA LEU A 129 -6.18 -5.53 -15.21
C LEU A 129 -6.76 -5.15 -16.58
N LEU A 130 -7.03 -6.13 -17.45
CA LEU A 130 -7.71 -5.90 -18.73
C LEU A 130 -9.16 -5.46 -18.52
N TRP A 131 -9.86 -6.07 -17.57
CA TRP A 131 -11.20 -5.65 -17.18
C TRP A 131 -11.22 -4.20 -16.69
N ASN A 132 -10.26 -3.83 -15.84
CA ASN A 132 -10.10 -2.45 -15.37
C ASN A 132 -9.83 -1.49 -16.52
N ARG A 133 -8.95 -1.87 -17.46
CA ARG A 133 -8.65 -1.07 -18.65
C ARG A 133 -9.91 -0.83 -19.49
N PHE A 134 -10.74 -1.85 -19.68
CA PHE A 134 -12.01 -1.72 -20.39
C PHE A 134 -13.01 -0.84 -19.63
N ARG A 135 -13.16 -1.04 -18.31
CA ARG A 135 -14.19 -0.38 -17.50
C ARG A 135 -13.85 1.05 -17.07
N HIS A 136 -12.57 1.36 -16.91
CA HIS A 136 -12.06 2.60 -16.31
C HIS A 136 -11.06 3.35 -17.20
N GLY A 137 -10.73 2.81 -18.38
CA GLY A 137 -9.73 3.39 -19.29
C GLY A 137 -8.28 3.17 -18.86
N ARG A 138 -8.04 2.55 -17.69
CA ARG A 138 -6.71 2.31 -17.13
C ARG A 138 -6.63 0.94 -16.46
N ALA A 139 -5.49 0.27 -16.59
CA ALA A 139 -5.29 -1.07 -16.05
C ALA A 139 -4.87 -1.05 -14.58
N LEU A 140 -3.97 -0.13 -14.23
CA LEU A 140 -3.31 -0.03 -12.94
C LEU A 140 -2.85 1.41 -12.70
N ASP A 141 -3.00 1.91 -11.48
CA ASP A 141 -2.56 3.24 -11.08
C ASP A 141 -1.27 3.18 -10.25
N LEU A 142 -1.21 2.25 -9.28
CA LEU A 142 -0.10 2.10 -8.34
C LEU A 142 0.31 0.63 -8.19
N LEU A 143 1.59 0.33 -8.43
CA LEU A 143 2.15 -0.99 -8.17
C LEU A 143 2.96 -0.97 -6.85
N VAL A 144 2.64 -1.85 -5.93
CA VAL A 144 3.42 -2.08 -4.70
C VAL A 144 4.24 -3.35 -4.88
N THR A 145 5.55 -3.28 -4.73
CA THR A 145 6.39 -4.48 -4.77
C THR A 145 7.31 -4.51 -3.57
N HIS A 146 7.86 -5.67 -3.26
CA HIS A 146 9.01 -5.70 -2.37
C HIS A 146 10.30 -5.49 -3.16
N SER A 147 10.58 -6.36 -4.12
CA SER A 147 11.73 -6.20 -5.01
C SER A 147 11.54 -5.17 -6.14
N PRO A 148 12.63 -4.52 -6.58
CA PRO A 148 12.62 -3.60 -7.72
C PRO A 148 12.55 -4.30 -9.11
N PRO A 149 12.30 -3.53 -10.19
CA PRO A 149 12.54 -4.00 -11.56
C PRO A 149 14.04 -4.10 -11.85
N ARG A 150 14.43 -5.00 -12.75
CA ARG A 150 15.85 -5.12 -13.16
C ARG A 150 16.37 -3.81 -13.77
N HIS A 151 17.53 -3.34 -13.34
CA HIS A 151 18.19 -2.09 -13.77
C HIS A 151 17.38 -0.82 -13.47
N VAL A 152 16.47 -0.88 -12.50
CA VAL A 152 15.72 0.28 -12.01
C VAL A 152 15.72 0.20 -10.49
N ASN A 153 16.50 1.04 -9.82
CA ASN A 153 16.74 1.02 -8.37
C ASN A 153 17.32 -0.29 -7.79
N ASP A 154 17.63 -1.30 -8.61
CA ASP A 154 18.16 -2.57 -8.14
C ASP A 154 19.69 -2.57 -7.98
N ARG A 155 20.26 -3.71 -7.58
CA ARG A 155 21.71 -3.91 -7.51
C ARG A 155 22.13 -5.15 -8.27
N GLU A 156 23.43 -5.28 -8.50
CA GLU A 156 24.00 -6.42 -9.23
C GLU A 156 24.23 -7.65 -8.36
N ASP A 157 24.25 -7.50 -7.03
CA ASP A 157 24.30 -8.64 -6.13
C ASP A 157 23.03 -9.50 -6.24
N VAL A 158 23.18 -10.81 -5.99
CA VAL A 158 22.13 -11.79 -6.34
C VAL A 158 20.83 -11.53 -5.60
N ALA A 159 20.89 -11.10 -4.34
CA ALA A 159 19.71 -10.90 -3.50
C ALA A 159 18.91 -9.66 -3.92
N HIS A 160 19.59 -8.56 -4.21
CA HIS A 160 18.97 -7.27 -4.53
C HIS A 160 18.75 -7.06 -6.03
N ARG A 161 18.91 -8.12 -6.82
CA ARG A 161 18.72 -8.09 -8.27
C ARG A 161 17.25 -8.05 -8.62
N GLY A 162 16.85 -7.03 -9.38
CA GLY A 162 15.46 -6.86 -9.77
C GLY A 162 15.00 -7.86 -10.84
N PHE A 163 13.68 -7.89 -11.07
CA PHE A 163 13.05 -8.79 -12.05
C PHE A 163 12.97 -8.16 -13.45
N LYS A 164 13.37 -8.92 -14.47
CA LYS A 164 13.15 -8.57 -15.90
C LYS A 164 11.68 -8.69 -16.28
N SER A 165 10.96 -9.62 -15.66
CA SER A 165 9.51 -9.77 -15.83
C SER A 165 8.75 -8.53 -15.34
N MET A 166 9.14 -7.92 -14.22
CA MET A 166 8.54 -6.66 -13.74
C MET A 166 8.70 -5.52 -14.74
N ARG A 167 9.87 -5.36 -15.39
CA ARG A 167 10.03 -4.35 -16.46
C ARG A 167 9.04 -4.54 -17.62
N ARG A 168 8.80 -5.80 -18.01
CA ARG A 168 7.84 -6.14 -19.07
C ARG A 168 6.41 -5.81 -18.63
N PHE A 169 6.10 -6.04 -17.36
CA PHE A 169 4.81 -5.68 -16.78
C PHE A 169 4.60 -4.18 -16.71
N LEU A 170 5.58 -3.39 -16.25
CA LEU A 170 5.50 -1.93 -16.23
C LEU A 170 5.27 -1.35 -17.64
N LYS A 171 5.98 -1.87 -18.66
CA LYS A 171 5.77 -1.49 -20.06
C LYS A 171 4.33 -1.66 -20.54
N TRP A 172 3.64 -2.69 -20.06
CA TRP A 172 2.30 -3.04 -20.49
C TRP A 172 1.20 -2.40 -19.62
N ALA A 173 1.33 -2.51 -18.30
CA ALA A 173 0.37 -1.98 -17.34
C ALA A 173 0.42 -0.44 -17.26
N ARG A 174 1.63 0.13 -17.39
CA ARG A 174 1.94 1.56 -17.33
C ARG A 174 1.31 2.27 -16.11
N PRO A 175 1.55 1.78 -14.87
CA PRO A 175 1.12 2.50 -13.69
C PRO A 175 1.85 3.85 -13.59
N THR A 176 1.24 4.84 -12.95
CA THR A 176 1.90 6.13 -12.70
C THR A 176 3.08 5.95 -11.74
N TYR A 177 2.89 5.13 -10.71
CA TYR A 177 3.91 4.86 -9.69
C TYR A 177 4.13 3.37 -9.47
N GLN A 178 5.38 3.02 -9.21
CA GLN A 178 5.74 1.81 -8.50
C GLN A 178 6.46 2.20 -7.22
N VAL A 179 6.01 1.68 -6.07
CA VAL A 179 6.76 1.77 -4.82
C VAL A 179 7.34 0.40 -4.48
N HIS A 180 8.58 0.37 -4.02
CA HIS A 180 9.25 -0.87 -3.63
C HIS A 180 10.14 -0.72 -2.40
N GLY A 181 10.41 -1.84 -1.75
CA GLY A 181 11.34 -1.97 -0.64
C GLY A 181 12.67 -2.61 -1.04
N HIS A 182 13.21 -3.46 -0.16
CA HIS A 182 14.34 -4.38 -0.38
C HIS A 182 15.70 -3.71 -0.52
N ILE A 183 15.76 -2.48 -1.05
CA ILE A 183 17.02 -1.77 -1.31
C ILE A 183 17.29 -0.80 -0.17
N HIS A 184 18.16 -1.20 0.76
CA HIS A 184 18.49 -0.38 1.92
C HIS A 184 19.39 0.80 1.50
N LEU A 185 18.83 2.01 1.50
CA LEU A 185 19.53 3.27 1.23
C LEU A 185 19.91 3.95 2.54
N TYR A 186 21.04 3.55 3.12
CA TYR A 186 21.59 4.21 4.32
C TYR A 186 22.09 5.63 4.05
N ASP A 187 22.57 5.89 2.82
CA ASP A 187 23.02 7.20 2.38
C ASP A 187 21.87 7.96 1.73
N ARG A 188 21.35 8.96 2.44
CA ARG A 188 20.23 9.80 2.00
C ARG A 188 20.57 10.72 0.82
N SER A 189 21.83 10.84 0.45
CA SER A 189 22.22 11.60 -0.76
C SER A 189 21.94 10.83 -2.05
N LYS A 190 21.78 9.51 -1.97
CA LYS A 190 21.46 8.69 -3.13
C LYS A 190 20.00 8.89 -3.53
N PRO A 191 19.73 9.03 -4.84
CA PRO A 191 18.35 9.09 -5.31
C PRO A 191 17.65 7.78 -4.96
N ASN A 192 16.48 7.89 -4.34
CA ASN A 192 15.59 6.76 -4.09
C ASN A 192 14.55 6.59 -5.21
N THR A 193 14.58 7.45 -6.23
CA THR A 193 13.59 7.44 -7.31
C THR A 193 14.27 7.34 -8.67
N MET A 194 13.67 6.58 -9.58
CA MET A 194 14.10 6.46 -10.96
C MET A 194 12.90 6.39 -11.90
N GLN A 195 12.95 7.15 -12.98
CA GLN A 195 11.92 7.08 -14.03
C GLN A 195 12.15 5.86 -14.92
N PHE A 196 11.09 5.07 -15.13
CA PHE A 196 11.06 3.99 -16.11
C PHE A 196 9.85 4.16 -17.05
N LEU A 197 10.12 4.69 -18.25
CA LEU A 197 9.06 5.07 -19.21
C LEU A 197 8.11 6.09 -18.57
N ASP A 198 6.83 5.76 -18.41
CA ASP A 198 5.83 6.64 -17.78
C ASP A 198 5.61 6.31 -16.29
N THR A 199 6.37 5.36 -15.74
CA THR A 199 6.28 4.97 -14.33
C THR A 199 7.42 5.56 -13.54
N GLU A 200 7.10 6.29 -12.48
CA GLU A 200 8.08 6.70 -11.47
C GLU A 200 8.26 5.57 -10.45
N VAL A 201 9.49 5.04 -10.33
CA VAL A 201 9.82 3.91 -9.44
C VAL A 201 10.52 4.45 -8.21
N ILE A 202 9.90 4.28 -7.05
CA ILE A 202 10.30 4.87 -5.77
C ILE A 202 10.70 3.76 -4.79
N ASN A 203 11.95 3.79 -4.35
CA ASN A 203 12.46 2.95 -3.29
C ASN A 203 12.11 3.54 -1.92
N ILE A 204 11.64 2.67 -1.03
CA ILE A 204 11.18 3.00 0.32
C ILE A 204 12.11 2.33 1.32
N TYR A 205 12.85 3.14 2.09
CA TYR A 205 13.65 2.62 3.20
C TYR A 205 13.99 3.73 4.22
N PRO A 206 13.73 3.55 5.53
CA PRO A 206 12.79 2.59 6.11
C PRO A 206 11.32 3.06 5.94
N TYR A 207 11.09 4.36 5.75
CA TYR A 207 9.78 4.92 5.44
C TYR A 207 9.87 6.23 4.67
N HIS A 208 8.81 6.55 3.92
CA HIS A 208 8.64 7.83 3.26
C HIS A 208 7.19 8.32 3.38
N ARG A 209 7.03 9.63 3.56
CA ARG A 209 5.77 10.32 3.31
C ARG A 209 5.81 10.86 1.89
N LEU A 210 4.89 10.41 1.04
CA LEU A 210 4.85 10.69 -0.39
C LEU A 210 3.60 11.52 -0.71
N GLU A 211 3.76 12.53 -1.55
CA GLU A 211 2.65 13.17 -2.26
C GLU A 211 2.58 12.57 -3.66
N LEU A 212 1.62 11.66 -3.89
CA LEU A 212 1.44 11.01 -5.18
C LEU A 212 0.40 11.76 -6.01
N THR A 213 0.72 12.07 -7.26
CA THR A 213 -0.18 12.78 -8.18
C THR A 213 -0.62 11.86 -9.32
N PHE A 214 -1.93 11.62 -9.41
CA PHE A 214 -2.53 10.76 -10.43
C PHE A 214 -3.41 11.56 -11.39
N ASP A 215 -3.30 11.24 -12.67
CA ASP A 215 -4.18 11.76 -13.72
C ASP A 215 -5.47 10.93 -13.75
N GLY A 216 -6.46 11.34 -12.95
CA GLY A 216 -7.75 10.67 -12.85
C GLY A 216 -8.83 11.59 -12.28
N PRO A 217 -10.12 11.28 -12.50
CA PRO A 217 -11.22 12.13 -12.05
C PRO A 217 -11.15 12.31 -10.53
N VAL A 218 -11.31 13.56 -10.10
CA VAL A 218 -11.45 13.95 -8.69
C VAL A 218 -12.79 13.39 -8.22
N TRP A 219 -12.77 12.29 -7.48
CA TRP A 219 -13.90 12.00 -6.61
C TRP A 219 -13.69 12.91 -5.42
N ALA A 220 -14.55 13.93 -5.31
CA ALA A 220 -14.56 14.83 -4.18
C ALA A 220 -14.52 14.01 -2.90
N HIS A 221 -13.76 14.48 -1.92
CA HIS A 221 -13.92 14.04 -0.55
C HIS A 221 -15.35 14.41 -0.12
N ASP A 222 -16.30 13.53 -0.38
CA ASP A 222 -17.58 13.60 0.30
C ASP A 222 -17.35 13.06 1.71
N ASP A 223 -17.58 13.96 2.66
CA ASP A 223 -17.72 13.69 4.08
C ASP A 223 -18.43 12.36 4.29
N VAL A 224 -17.69 11.35 4.75
CA VAL A 224 -18.32 10.19 5.39
C VAL A 224 -18.92 10.76 6.67
N PRO A 225 -20.25 10.81 6.82
CA PRO A 225 -20.84 11.25 8.07
C PRO A 225 -20.35 10.27 9.14
N ASP A 226 -19.79 10.84 10.21
CA ASP A 226 -19.49 10.09 11.41
C ASP A 226 -20.77 9.36 11.87
N PRO A 227 -20.81 8.02 11.89
CA PRO A 227 -22.00 7.29 12.31
C PRO A 227 -22.32 7.46 13.80
N THR A 228 -21.56 8.29 14.53
CA THR A 228 -21.77 8.55 15.96
C THR A 228 -22.51 9.86 16.28
N LEU A 229 -23.02 10.59 15.29
CA LEU A 229 -23.72 11.87 15.51
C LEU A 229 -25.20 11.90 15.05
N SER A 230 -25.86 10.76 14.91
CA SER A 230 -27.28 10.70 14.50
C SER A 230 -28.29 10.55 15.65
N ASP A 231 -27.99 10.95 16.89
CA ASP A 231 -28.94 10.81 18.00
C ASP A 231 -28.89 11.94 19.04
N ILE A 232 -28.77 13.21 18.64
CA ILE A 232 -29.21 14.32 19.51
C ILE A 232 -29.82 15.45 18.68
N ALA A 233 -31.03 15.25 18.18
CA ALA A 233 -32.00 16.33 18.01
C ALA A 233 -33.39 15.73 17.75
N THR A 234 -34.27 15.79 18.74
CA THR A 234 -35.68 16.25 18.62
C THR A 234 -36.42 15.96 19.92
N GLY A 235 -36.52 16.98 20.77
CA GLY A 235 -37.29 16.96 22.00
C GLY A 235 -37.86 18.33 22.29
N SER A 236 -38.70 18.85 21.40
CA SER A 236 -39.56 20.00 21.70
C SER A 236 -40.94 19.80 21.08
N PRO A 237 -41.97 19.64 21.92
CA PRO A 237 -43.27 20.21 21.63
C PRO A 237 -43.80 20.87 22.93
N THR A 238 -44.20 22.14 22.96
CA THR A 238 -45.42 22.65 22.35
C THR A 238 -45.58 24.11 22.82
N SER A 239 -46.21 24.92 21.99
CA SER A 239 -46.60 26.29 22.28
C SER A 239 -48.12 26.40 22.48
N ARG A 240 -48.51 27.31 23.38
CA ARG A 240 -49.75 28.13 23.47
C ARG A 240 -51.04 27.57 24.08
N GLU A 241 -51.39 28.23 25.20
CA GLU A 241 -52.64 28.98 25.51
C GLU A 241 -54.02 28.35 25.25
N ALA A 242 -54.85 28.21 26.30
CA ALA A 242 -55.98 29.12 26.61
C ALA A 242 -56.96 28.53 27.67
N GLU A 243 -57.69 29.44 28.34
CA GLU A 243 -58.97 29.29 29.06
C GLU A 243 -59.01 28.74 30.51
N ARG A 244 -59.19 29.65 31.49
CA ARG A 244 -60.47 30.13 32.08
C ARG A 244 -60.35 30.45 33.58
N ALA A 245 -60.84 31.62 33.96
CA ALA A 245 -61.08 32.12 35.34
C ALA A 245 -62.30 31.39 35.98
N PRO A 246 -62.73 31.64 37.23
CA PRO A 246 -62.76 32.90 37.99
C PRO A 246 -61.86 32.96 39.24
#